data_AF-A0A0Q4GVL3-F1
#
_entry.id   AF-A0A0Q4GVL3-F1
#
_cell.length_a   1.000
_cell.length_b   1.000
_cell.length_c   1.000
_cell.angle_alpha   90.00
_cell.angle_beta   90.00
_cell.angle_gamma   90.00
#
_symmetry.space_group_name_H-M   'P 1'
#
loop_
_entity.id
_entity.type
_entity.pdbx_description
1 polymer ?
#
loop_
_entity_poly.entity_id
_entity_poly.type
_entity_poly.pdbx_seq_one_letter_code
_entity_poly.pdbx_strand_id
1 'polypeptide(L)'
;MPHPMLVVTTPFPVTVVFADGYIDDAADALQGGPVYVSPEVADASALQSQLVTQVGDSSIGVAVFSDNAQLEASGPEIVSQLAETTGYDTIIVAVGDDLSAGSRVLEAGEAMQIANEAESSAGDLGPALTETVQAVQQAQAPVPVIGGADGGGSLVLGLAIGAAVIVAGAATAFGVIRARRRRGALDGRLPDPIRRHVATLRSLSTAYAQVGAAGNAVAAQTATEVAGIAVNVEELFARLDQRSGADQRGLAAIELDATLRKLTAALDRDYLLDILTHPQLWDDPDDRVREVRTAVTAVSEELVQNIKQVNARRGLHFQVSLDGLIGKRAELQEWERAFEQAADEGHPPPA
;
A
#
# COMPACT_ATOMS: atom_id res chain seq x y z
N MET A 1 15.83 -69.16 35.85
CA MET A 1 15.88 -67.80 36.42
C MET A 1 16.75 -66.94 35.51
N PRO A 2 16.20 -66.26 34.48
CA PRO A 2 16.95 -65.34 33.65
C PRO A 2 16.79 -63.89 34.13
N HIS A 3 17.89 -63.15 34.16
CA HIS A 3 17.95 -61.73 34.51
C HIS A 3 17.36 -60.83 33.40
N PRO A 4 16.67 -59.73 33.72
CA PRO A 4 16.27 -58.73 32.74
C PRO A 4 17.48 -57.87 32.32
N MET A 5 17.72 -57.76 31.02
CA MET A 5 18.66 -56.80 30.44
C MET A 5 18.09 -55.38 30.52
N LEU A 6 18.89 -54.47 31.07
CA LEU A 6 18.70 -53.02 30.98
C LEU A 6 19.05 -52.57 29.55
N VAL A 7 18.05 -52.12 28.80
CA VAL A 7 18.25 -51.40 27.54
C VAL A 7 18.59 -49.96 27.89
N VAL A 8 19.85 -49.59 27.67
CA VAL A 8 20.31 -48.20 27.72
C VAL A 8 19.90 -47.54 26.40
N THR A 9 18.80 -46.78 26.43
CA THR A 9 18.43 -45.89 25.33
C THR A 9 19.33 -44.65 25.39
N THR A 10 20.32 -44.59 24.49
CA THR A 10 21.07 -43.37 24.20
C THR A 10 20.15 -42.32 23.58
N PRO A 11 20.18 -41.05 24.00
CA PRO A 11 19.50 -39.98 23.28
C PRO A 11 20.24 -39.77 21.95
N PHE A 12 19.54 -40.00 20.84
CA PHE A 12 20.01 -39.55 19.54
C PHE A 12 20.04 -38.02 19.54
N PRO A 13 21.10 -37.37 19.03
CA PRO A 13 21.05 -35.94 18.76
C PRO A 13 19.95 -35.69 17.72
N VAL A 14 18.99 -34.84 18.06
CA VAL A 14 18.03 -34.29 17.10
C VAL A 14 18.83 -33.37 16.19
N THR A 15 19.25 -33.89 15.05
CA THR A 15 19.74 -33.06 13.94
C THR A 15 18.51 -32.43 13.31
N VAL A 16 18.28 -31.15 13.58
CA VAL A 16 17.33 -30.34 12.78
C VAL A 16 17.98 -30.17 11.42
N VAL A 17 17.43 -30.87 10.42
CA VAL A 17 17.85 -30.77 9.03
C VAL A 17 17.09 -29.58 8.44
N PHE A 18 17.74 -28.41 8.33
CA PHE A 18 17.24 -27.29 7.52
C PHE A 18 17.60 -27.59 6.06
N ALA A 19 16.79 -28.40 5.37
CA ALA A 19 17.01 -28.73 3.95
C ALA A 19 15.89 -28.24 3.02
N ASP A 20 14.78 -27.78 3.58
CA ASP A 20 13.66 -27.21 2.83
C ASP A 20 13.59 -25.70 3.16
N GLY A 21 13.25 -24.86 2.18
CA GLY A 21 13.36 -23.40 2.30
C GLY A 21 12.39 -22.82 3.33
N TYR A 22 12.51 -21.52 3.65
CA TYR A 22 11.59 -20.87 4.62
C TYR A 22 10.12 -21.07 4.23
N ILE A 23 9.84 -21.03 2.93
CA ILE A 23 8.48 -21.13 2.39
C ILE A 23 7.93 -22.55 2.51
N ASP A 24 8.78 -23.56 2.32
CA ASP A 24 8.39 -24.97 2.45
C ASP A 24 8.07 -25.31 3.91
N ASP A 25 8.92 -24.86 4.85
CA ASP A 25 8.68 -25.00 6.30
C ASP A 25 7.34 -24.35 6.71
N ALA A 26 7.06 -23.16 6.17
CA ALA A 26 5.81 -22.47 6.43
C ALA A 26 4.60 -23.16 5.81
N ALA A 27 4.72 -23.66 4.59
CA ALA A 27 3.66 -24.38 3.90
C ALA A 27 3.29 -25.67 4.65
N ASP A 28 4.29 -26.44 5.08
CA ASP A 28 4.10 -27.67 5.87
C ASP A 28 3.46 -27.38 7.23
N ALA A 29 3.93 -26.34 7.93
CA ALA A 29 3.33 -25.92 9.19
C ALA A 29 1.88 -25.46 9.02
N LEU A 30 1.59 -24.72 7.95
CA LEU A 30 0.26 -24.19 7.65
C LEU A 30 -0.76 -25.27 7.26
N GLN A 31 -0.30 -26.45 6.81
CA GLN A 31 -1.16 -27.62 6.65
C GLN A 31 -1.63 -28.19 8.01
N GLY A 32 -0.84 -28.01 9.07
CA GLY A 32 -1.13 -28.49 10.43
C GLY A 32 -1.89 -27.48 11.30
N GLY A 33 -1.91 -26.20 10.93
CA GLY A 33 -2.63 -25.16 11.67
C GLY A 33 -2.54 -23.78 11.02
N PRO A 34 -3.32 -22.78 11.49
CA PRO A 34 -3.48 -21.50 10.80
C PRO A 34 -2.33 -20.51 11.00
N VAL A 35 -1.33 -20.83 11.83
CA VAL A 35 -0.25 -19.90 12.19
C VAL A 35 1.11 -20.59 12.17
N TYR A 36 2.01 -20.04 11.38
CA TYR A 36 3.43 -20.33 11.39
C TYR A 36 4.23 -19.10 11.83
N VAL A 37 5.20 -19.30 12.73
CA VAL A 37 6.18 -18.27 13.10
C VAL A 37 7.56 -18.93 13.02
N SER A 38 8.44 -18.38 12.18
CA SER A 38 9.79 -18.89 12.02
C SER A 38 10.54 -18.87 13.37
N PRO A 39 11.31 -19.94 13.69
CA PRO A 39 12.11 -20.01 14.92
C PRO A 39 13.13 -18.87 15.08
N GLU A 40 13.47 -18.20 13.99
CA GLU A 40 14.42 -17.08 13.96
C GLU A 40 13.80 -15.74 14.39
N VAL A 41 12.47 -15.68 14.48
CA VAL A 41 11.75 -14.48 14.94
C VAL A 41 11.93 -14.36 16.45
N ALA A 42 12.24 -13.15 16.92
CA ALA A 42 12.34 -12.89 18.35
C ALA A 42 11.01 -13.21 19.05
N ASP A 43 11.07 -13.95 20.15
CA ASP A 43 9.90 -14.40 20.92
C ASP A 43 8.87 -15.21 20.09
N ALA A 44 9.34 -15.97 19.08
CA ALA A 44 8.50 -16.74 18.15
C ALA A 44 7.37 -17.54 18.82
N SER A 45 7.66 -18.23 19.93
CA SER A 45 6.68 -19.06 20.64
C SER A 45 5.57 -18.24 21.31
N ALA A 46 5.90 -17.07 21.85
CA ALA A 46 4.93 -16.16 22.46
C ALA A 46 4.05 -15.52 21.38
N LEU A 47 4.67 -15.08 20.28
CA LEU A 47 3.97 -14.52 19.13
C LEU A 47 3.03 -15.53 18.47
N GLN A 48 3.47 -16.77 18.27
CA GLN A 48 2.64 -17.84 17.72
C GLN A 48 1.42 -18.11 18.60
N SER A 49 1.61 -18.20 19.93
CA SER A 49 0.50 -18.43 20.88
C SER A 49 -0.53 -17.29 20.85
N GLN A 50 -0.05 -16.05 20.74
CA GLN A 50 -0.91 -14.88 20.59
C GLN A 50 -1.70 -14.91 19.28
N LEU A 51 -1.04 -15.17 18.16
CA LEU A 51 -1.68 -15.22 16.84
C LEU A 51 -2.69 -16.35 16.73
N VAL A 52 -2.39 -17.55 17.26
CA VAL A 52 -3.35 -18.67 17.29
C VAL A 52 -4.63 -18.31 18.07
N THR A 53 -4.52 -17.48 19.11
CA THR A 53 -5.69 -17.01 19.88
C THR A 53 -6.53 -16.01 19.08
N GLN A 54 -5.93 -15.26 18.16
CA GLN A 54 -6.58 -14.19 17.40
C GLN A 54 -7.11 -14.63 16.03
N VAL A 55 -6.45 -15.61 15.42
CA VAL A 55 -6.90 -16.24 14.17
C VAL A 55 -8.04 -17.18 14.55
N GLY A 56 -9.25 -16.60 14.64
CA GLY A 56 -10.47 -17.31 14.99
C GLY A 56 -11.14 -18.04 13.82
N ASP A 57 -10.73 -17.71 12.58
CA ASP A 57 -11.26 -18.33 11.36
C ASP A 57 -10.23 -19.28 10.75
N SER A 58 -10.66 -20.51 10.44
CA SER A 58 -9.87 -21.52 9.73
C SER A 58 -9.59 -21.17 8.27
N SER A 59 -10.21 -20.13 7.72
CA SER A 59 -10.01 -19.65 6.35
C SER A 59 -8.79 -18.72 6.19
N ILE A 60 -8.15 -18.32 7.28
CA ILE A 60 -7.02 -17.38 7.30
C ILE A 60 -5.74 -18.10 7.74
N GLY A 61 -4.73 -18.08 6.89
CA GLY A 61 -3.38 -18.53 7.21
C GLY A 61 -2.46 -17.35 7.50
N VAL A 62 -1.66 -17.43 8.57
CA VAL A 62 -0.68 -16.40 8.96
C VAL A 62 0.72 -17.01 9.01
N ALA A 63 1.67 -16.42 8.29
CA ALA A 63 3.08 -16.83 8.33
C ALA A 63 3.97 -15.63 8.70
N VAL A 64 4.81 -15.80 9.72
CA VAL A 64 5.74 -14.75 10.18
C VAL A 64 7.17 -15.24 10.03
N PHE A 65 7.99 -14.45 9.34
CA PHE A 65 9.38 -14.76 9.03
C PHE A 65 10.33 -13.68 9.56
N SER A 66 11.59 -14.06 9.76
CA SER A 66 12.68 -13.11 9.96
C SER A 66 13.01 -12.40 8.64
N ASP A 67 13.81 -11.34 8.72
CA ASP A 67 14.33 -10.63 7.53
C ASP A 67 15.07 -11.56 6.54
N ASN A 68 15.56 -12.71 7.01
CA ASN A 68 16.30 -13.66 6.19
C ASN A 68 15.43 -14.28 5.08
N ALA A 69 14.13 -14.40 5.28
CA ALA A 69 13.24 -14.94 4.24
C ALA A 69 13.15 -14.03 3.00
N GLN A 70 13.47 -12.73 3.12
CA GLN A 70 13.57 -11.82 1.97
C GLN A 70 14.69 -12.21 0.99
N LEU A 71 15.64 -13.06 1.42
CA LEU A 71 16.69 -13.59 0.56
C LEU A 71 16.18 -14.67 -0.39
N GLU A 72 15.09 -15.35 -0.04
CA GLU A 72 14.48 -16.42 -0.86
C GLU A 72 13.37 -15.87 -1.76
N ALA A 73 12.47 -15.03 -1.20
CA ALA A 73 11.38 -14.43 -1.96
C ALA A 73 10.86 -13.16 -1.28
N SER A 74 10.20 -12.30 -2.05
CA SER A 74 9.49 -11.13 -1.51
C SER A 74 8.18 -11.53 -0.82
N GLY A 75 7.68 -10.71 0.12
CA GLY A 75 6.40 -10.94 0.81
C GLY A 75 5.24 -11.33 -0.12
N PRO A 76 4.98 -10.60 -1.23
CA PRO A 76 3.94 -10.97 -2.20
C PRO A 76 4.18 -12.31 -2.93
N GLU A 77 5.45 -12.65 -3.21
CA GLU A 77 5.80 -13.94 -3.80
C GLU A 77 5.57 -15.09 -2.81
N ILE A 78 5.92 -14.89 -1.54
CA ILE A 78 5.63 -15.84 -0.45
C ILE A 78 4.12 -16.02 -0.29
N VAL A 79 3.34 -14.93 -0.28
CA VAL A 79 1.86 -15.00 -0.25
C VAL A 79 1.33 -15.83 -1.41
N SER A 80 1.85 -15.63 -2.63
CA SER A 80 1.41 -16.36 -3.81
C SER A 80 1.73 -17.85 -3.72
N GLN A 81 2.96 -18.20 -3.31
CA GLN A 81 3.38 -19.59 -3.15
C GLN A 81 2.63 -20.31 -2.03
N LEU A 82 2.43 -19.65 -0.89
CA LEU A 82 1.64 -20.19 0.22
C LEU A 82 0.18 -20.33 -0.18
N ALA A 83 -0.41 -19.40 -0.92
CA ALA A 83 -1.78 -19.56 -1.40
C ALA A 83 -1.90 -20.80 -2.30
N GLU A 84 -0.93 -21.06 -3.20
CA GLU A 84 -0.94 -22.24 -4.08
C GLU A 84 -0.82 -23.57 -3.34
N THR A 85 -0.04 -23.60 -2.25
CA THR A 85 0.26 -24.82 -1.49
C THR A 85 -0.66 -25.05 -0.28
N THR A 86 -1.26 -23.98 0.25
CA THR A 86 -2.11 -24.00 1.45
C THR A 86 -3.53 -23.58 1.09
N GLY A 87 -4.52 -24.37 1.50
CA GLY A 87 -5.92 -24.23 1.08
C GLY A 87 -6.69 -23.05 1.68
N TYR A 88 -6.00 -22.06 2.24
CA TYR A 88 -6.64 -20.90 2.88
C TYR A 88 -7.21 -19.93 1.84
N ASP A 89 -8.29 -19.24 2.23
CA ASP A 89 -8.94 -18.21 1.42
C ASP A 89 -8.17 -16.90 1.47
N THR A 90 -7.51 -16.63 2.60
CA THR A 90 -6.63 -15.47 2.78
C THR A 90 -5.34 -15.86 3.47
N ILE A 91 -4.23 -15.36 2.94
CA ILE A 91 -2.89 -15.55 3.46
C ILE A 91 -2.33 -14.19 3.88
N ILE A 92 -1.85 -14.10 5.11
CA ILE A 92 -1.15 -12.93 5.66
C ILE A 92 0.28 -13.37 5.95
N VAL A 93 1.24 -12.64 5.40
CA VAL A 93 2.67 -12.88 5.56
C VAL A 93 3.31 -11.65 6.17
N ALA A 94 4.11 -11.85 7.21
CA ALA A 94 5.04 -10.84 7.70
C ALA A 94 6.47 -11.32 7.48
N VAL A 95 7.32 -10.45 6.92
CA VAL A 95 8.75 -10.71 6.77
C VAL A 95 9.52 -9.56 7.40
N GLY A 96 10.08 -9.82 8.58
CA GLY A 96 10.61 -8.72 9.40
C GLY A 96 9.47 -7.82 9.87
N ASP A 97 9.58 -6.53 9.56
CA ASP A 97 8.56 -5.52 9.85
C ASP A 97 7.54 -5.33 8.70
N ASP A 98 7.79 -5.90 7.52
CA ASP A 98 6.96 -5.70 6.34
C ASP A 98 5.78 -6.69 6.32
N LEU A 99 4.56 -6.20 6.06
CA LEU A 99 3.36 -7.04 5.91
C LEU A 99 2.96 -7.19 4.44
N SER A 100 2.41 -8.34 4.10
CA SER A 100 1.83 -8.63 2.80
C SER A 100 0.64 -9.55 2.98
N ALA A 101 -0.43 -9.33 2.24
CA ALA A 101 -1.59 -10.22 2.29
C ALA A 101 -2.23 -10.38 0.92
N GLY A 102 -2.79 -11.57 0.71
CA GLY A 102 -3.52 -11.94 -0.50
C GLY A 102 -4.75 -12.74 -0.15
N SER A 103 -5.84 -12.50 -0.87
CA SER A 103 -7.11 -13.17 -0.65
C SER A 103 -7.74 -13.58 -1.97
N ARG A 104 -8.45 -14.71 -1.96
CA ARG A 104 -9.26 -15.20 -3.09
C ARG A 104 -10.72 -14.81 -2.98
N VAL A 105 -11.15 -14.38 -1.79
CA VAL A 105 -12.55 -14.11 -1.45
C VAL A 105 -12.85 -12.61 -1.30
N LEU A 106 -11.82 -11.80 -1.04
CA LEU A 106 -11.91 -10.34 -1.02
C LEU A 106 -11.68 -9.75 -2.43
N GLU A 107 -12.00 -8.48 -2.61
CA GLU A 107 -11.72 -7.79 -3.88
C GLU A 107 -10.21 -7.79 -4.18
N ALA A 108 -9.87 -7.76 -5.46
CA ALA A 108 -8.48 -7.80 -5.89
C ALA A 108 -7.68 -6.64 -5.27
N GLY A 109 -6.68 -6.98 -4.45
CA GLY A 109 -5.83 -6.02 -3.74
C GLY A 109 -6.35 -5.55 -2.38
N GLU A 110 -7.58 -5.89 -1.99
CA GLU A 110 -8.19 -5.45 -0.73
C GLU A 110 -7.44 -5.99 0.50
N ALA A 111 -7.07 -7.27 0.49
CA ALA A 111 -6.28 -7.86 1.58
C ALA A 111 -4.91 -7.17 1.75
N MET A 112 -4.26 -6.84 0.63
CA MET A 112 -2.97 -6.14 0.63
C MET A 112 -3.13 -4.70 1.13
N GLN A 113 -4.22 -4.03 0.78
CA GLN A 113 -4.56 -2.72 1.31
C GLN A 113 -4.74 -2.78 2.83
N ILE A 114 -5.50 -3.76 3.34
CA ILE A 114 -5.71 -3.96 4.78
C ILE A 114 -4.37 -4.17 5.50
N ALA A 115 -3.49 -5.00 4.94
CA ALA A 115 -2.16 -5.25 5.51
C ALA A 115 -1.30 -3.99 5.55
N ASN A 116 -1.26 -3.21 4.46
CA ASN A 116 -0.53 -1.94 4.41
C ASN A 116 -1.09 -0.91 5.39
N GLU A 117 -2.42 -0.85 5.55
CA GLU A 117 -3.09 0.03 6.50
C GLU A 117 -2.71 -0.34 7.94
N ALA A 118 -2.76 -1.63 8.29
CA ALA A 118 -2.39 -2.15 9.60
C ALA A 118 -0.90 -1.99 9.93
N GLU A 119 -0.01 -2.21 8.96
CA GLU A 119 1.42 -1.95 9.12
C GLU A 119 1.68 -0.46 9.39
N SER A 120 0.94 0.43 8.72
CA SER A 120 1.08 1.88 8.90
C SER A 120 0.49 2.41 10.21
N SER A 121 -0.53 1.73 10.76
CA SER A 121 -1.24 2.13 11.98
C SER A 121 -0.57 1.60 13.24
N ALA A 122 -0.05 0.37 13.18
CA ALA A 122 0.63 -0.29 14.26
C ALA A 122 2.07 0.19 14.36
N GLY A 123 2.50 0.58 15.56
CA GLY A 123 3.90 0.95 15.80
C GLY A 123 4.86 -0.23 15.83
N ASP A 124 4.34 -1.46 15.87
CA ASP A 124 5.07 -2.71 16.07
C ASP A 124 4.36 -3.87 15.31
N LEU A 125 5.12 -4.91 14.95
CA LEU A 125 4.67 -6.06 14.15
C LEU A 125 3.47 -6.81 14.77
N GLY A 126 3.50 -7.08 16.07
CA GLY A 126 2.45 -7.84 16.76
C GLY A 126 1.06 -7.18 16.62
N PRO A 127 0.90 -5.90 17.02
CA PRO A 127 -0.33 -5.15 16.78
C PRO A 127 -0.73 -5.06 15.30
N ALA A 128 0.21 -4.91 14.37
CA ALA A 128 -0.06 -4.88 12.92
C ALA A 128 -0.72 -6.18 12.45
N LEU A 129 -0.14 -7.33 12.83
CA LEU A 129 -0.69 -8.63 12.51
C LEU A 129 -2.08 -8.82 13.13
N THR A 130 -2.27 -8.44 14.39
CA THR A 130 -3.57 -8.48 15.06
C THR A 130 -4.63 -7.67 14.31
N GLU A 131 -4.30 -6.43 13.95
CA GLU A 131 -5.21 -5.52 13.25
C GLU A 131 -5.54 -6.03 11.84
N THR A 132 -4.54 -6.54 11.12
CA THR A 132 -4.71 -7.14 9.79
C THR A 132 -5.67 -8.33 9.83
N VAL A 133 -5.46 -9.26 10.76
CA VAL A 133 -6.32 -10.44 10.92
C VAL A 133 -7.76 -10.04 11.24
N GLN A 134 -7.97 -9.06 12.12
CA GLN A 134 -9.30 -8.59 12.49
C GLN A 134 -10.01 -7.87 11.33
N ALA A 135 -9.30 -7.04 10.59
CA ALA A 135 -9.85 -6.30 9.46
C ALA A 135 -10.21 -7.24 8.30
N VAL A 136 -9.36 -8.24 8.00
CA VAL A 136 -9.67 -9.29 7.03
C VAL A 136 -10.91 -10.09 7.44
N GLN A 137 -11.02 -10.50 8.71
CA GLN A 137 -12.21 -11.21 9.22
C GLN A 137 -13.50 -10.37 9.06
N GLN A 138 -13.41 -9.05 9.28
CA GLN A 138 -14.54 -8.14 9.10
C GLN A 138 -14.94 -7.99 7.63
N ALA A 139 -13.96 -7.90 6.72
CA ALA A 139 -14.21 -7.78 5.28
C ALA A 139 -14.83 -9.06 4.69
N GLN A 140 -14.49 -10.22 5.24
CA GLN A 140 -15.06 -11.51 4.81
C GLN A 140 -16.45 -11.82 5.37
N ALA A 141 -16.92 -11.08 6.38
CA ALA A 141 -18.20 -11.34 7.01
C ALA A 141 -19.36 -11.13 6.01
N PRO A 142 -20.26 -12.11 5.81
CA PRO A 142 -21.34 -11.98 4.84
C PRO A 142 -22.31 -10.86 5.23
N VAL A 143 -22.60 -9.96 4.28
CA VAL A 143 -23.57 -8.89 4.45
C VAL A 143 -24.97 -9.50 4.65
N PRO A 144 -25.71 -9.21 5.75
CA PRO A 144 -27.00 -9.84 5.97
C PRO A 144 -28.01 -9.37 4.92
N VAL A 145 -28.58 -10.34 4.19
CA VAL A 145 -29.68 -10.11 3.25
C VAL A 145 -30.95 -9.83 4.05
N ILE A 146 -31.53 -8.64 3.90
CA ILE A 146 -32.80 -8.27 4.54
C ILE A 146 -33.94 -8.90 3.76
N GLY A 147 -34.47 -10.01 4.26
CA GLY A 147 -35.77 -10.51 3.85
C GLY A 147 -36.88 -9.77 4.59
N GLY A 148 -37.78 -9.10 3.86
CA GLY A 148 -38.96 -8.46 4.43
C GLY A 148 -40.02 -9.47 4.87
N ALA A 149 -40.63 -9.22 6.03
CA ALA A 149 -41.96 -9.72 6.39
C ALA A 149 -42.57 -8.87 7.51
N ASP A 150 -43.73 -8.28 7.23
CA ASP A 150 -44.63 -7.66 8.21
C ASP A 150 -45.18 -8.70 9.20
N GLY A 151 -45.31 -8.27 10.47
CA GLY A 151 -46.40 -8.72 11.34
C GLY A 151 -46.02 -9.41 12.64
N GLY A 152 -46.13 -8.67 13.75
CA GLY A 152 -46.68 -9.21 15.00
C GLY A 152 -45.71 -9.54 16.14
N GLY A 153 -45.42 -8.52 16.95
CA GLY A 153 -45.27 -8.60 18.41
C GLY A 153 -44.58 -9.82 19.03
N SER A 154 -43.26 -9.74 19.20
CA SER A 154 -42.55 -10.32 20.35
C SER A 154 -41.17 -9.66 20.43
N LEU A 155 -40.84 -9.13 21.62
CA LEU A 155 -39.53 -8.56 21.94
C LEU A 155 -38.41 -9.59 21.69
N VAL A 156 -37.75 -9.50 20.54
CA VAL A 156 -36.43 -10.06 20.32
C VAL A 156 -35.60 -9.02 19.58
N LEU A 157 -34.56 -8.57 20.27
CA LEU A 157 -33.52 -7.65 19.81
C LEU A 157 -32.86 -8.25 18.56
N GLY A 158 -33.21 -7.72 17.38
CA GLY A 158 -32.83 -8.27 16.09
C GLY A 158 -32.52 -7.17 15.09
N LEU A 159 -31.27 -7.21 14.62
CA LEU A 159 -30.71 -6.52 13.46
C LEU A 159 -31.65 -6.62 12.24
N ALA A 160 -31.99 -5.50 11.60
CA ALA A 160 -32.35 -5.46 10.18
C ALA A 160 -32.16 -4.04 9.64
N ILE A 161 -31.42 -3.99 8.54
CA ILE A 161 -30.89 -2.83 7.82
C ILE A 161 -32.01 -1.96 7.22
N GLY A 162 -31.75 -0.66 7.13
CA GLY A 162 -32.44 0.25 6.22
C GLY A 162 -31.48 0.70 5.12
N ALA A 163 -31.65 0.15 3.92
CA ALA A 163 -31.08 0.74 2.71
C ALA A 163 -31.86 2.02 2.41
N ALA A 164 -31.25 3.16 2.68
CA ALA A 164 -31.68 4.45 2.16
C ALA A 164 -30.44 5.25 1.77
N VAL A 165 -30.36 5.49 0.46
CA VAL A 165 -29.39 6.36 -0.22
C VAL A 165 -29.29 7.71 0.50
N ILE A 166 -28.13 7.97 1.11
CA ILE A 166 -27.65 9.32 1.44
C ILE A 166 -26.24 9.44 0.89
N VAL A 167 -26.18 10.23 -0.19
CA VAL A 167 -25.03 10.99 -0.65
C VAL A 167 -24.52 11.87 0.51
N ALA A 168 -23.20 11.96 0.65
CA ALA A 168 -22.43 12.82 1.58
C ALA A 168 -22.19 12.27 3.00
N GLY A 169 -20.93 11.87 3.23
CA GLY A 169 -20.15 12.20 4.43
C GLY A 169 -20.55 11.55 5.75
N ALA A 170 -19.82 10.51 6.15
CA ALA A 170 -19.44 10.15 7.53
C ALA A 170 -18.74 8.77 7.50
N ALA A 171 -17.65 8.47 8.21
CA ALA A 171 -16.83 9.22 9.16
C ALA A 171 -15.52 8.41 9.34
N THR A 172 -14.29 8.93 9.26
CA THR A 172 -13.59 9.97 10.05
C THR A 172 -13.72 9.83 11.56
N ALA A 173 -12.67 9.33 12.26
CA ALA A 173 -12.37 9.79 13.63
C ALA A 173 -10.95 9.57 14.19
N PHE A 174 -10.07 8.68 13.69
CA PHE A 174 -8.80 8.41 14.39
C PHE A 174 -7.50 8.98 13.77
N GLY A 175 -7.47 9.34 12.48
CA GLY A 175 -6.24 9.88 11.85
C GLY A 175 -6.02 11.39 11.96
N VAL A 176 -7.07 12.19 12.17
CA VAL A 176 -6.99 13.65 11.92
C VAL A 176 -6.32 14.43 13.07
N ILE A 177 -6.40 13.92 14.31
CA ILE A 177 -5.82 14.62 15.48
C ILE A 177 -4.30 14.45 15.54
N ARG A 178 -3.75 13.32 15.07
CA ARG A 178 -2.28 13.12 15.02
C ARG A 178 -1.65 13.72 13.75
N ALA A 179 -2.36 13.70 12.62
CA ALA A 179 -1.92 14.37 11.39
C ALA A 179 -1.81 15.90 11.56
N ARG A 180 -2.68 16.55 12.35
CA ARG A 180 -2.53 17.99 12.63
C ARG A 180 -1.35 18.32 13.54
N ARG A 181 -1.05 17.47 14.53
CA ARG A 181 0.13 17.62 15.40
C ARG A 181 1.45 17.28 14.69
N ARG A 182 1.43 16.39 13.70
CA ARG A 182 2.60 16.09 12.85
C ARG A 182 2.76 17.03 11.65
N ARG A 183 1.69 17.62 11.08
CA ARG A 183 1.80 18.58 9.97
C ARG A 183 2.71 19.76 10.30
N GLY A 184 2.55 20.35 11.48
CA GLY A 184 3.44 21.43 11.93
C GLY A 184 4.91 21.02 12.13
N ALA A 185 5.19 19.73 12.33
CA ALA A 185 6.55 19.20 12.50
C ALA A 185 7.14 18.59 11.21
N LEU A 186 6.30 18.16 10.26
CA LEU A 186 6.68 17.61 8.95
C LEU A 186 6.86 18.71 7.90
N ASP A 187 6.12 19.82 7.98
CA ASP A 187 6.32 20.96 7.08
C ASP A 187 7.77 21.46 7.17
N GLY A 188 8.37 21.54 8.35
CA GLY A 188 9.79 21.90 8.51
C GLY A 188 10.79 20.85 8.00
N ARG A 189 10.34 19.63 7.68
CA ARG A 189 11.16 18.49 7.23
C ARG A 189 11.05 18.21 5.73
N LEU A 190 10.36 19.04 4.95
CA LEU A 190 10.40 18.96 3.50
C LEU A 190 11.14 20.18 2.93
N PRO A 191 12.02 19.97 1.93
CA PRO A 191 12.48 21.07 1.09
C PRO A 191 11.28 21.85 0.53
N ASP A 192 11.38 23.18 0.51
CA ASP A 192 10.30 24.07 0.04
C ASP A 192 9.71 23.74 -1.35
N PRO A 193 10.50 23.35 -2.38
CA PRO A 193 9.93 22.89 -3.65
C PRO A 193 9.03 21.65 -3.48
N ILE A 194 9.53 20.62 -2.80
CA ILE A 194 8.79 19.37 -2.57
C ILE A 194 7.52 19.62 -1.77
N ARG A 195 7.59 20.46 -0.74
CA ARG A 195 6.41 20.82 0.07
C ARG A 195 5.29 21.43 -0.77
N ARG A 196 5.63 22.30 -1.72
CA ARG A 196 4.65 22.88 -2.65
C ARG A 196 4.02 21.81 -3.52
N HIS A 197 4.81 20.91 -4.10
CA HIS A 197 4.27 19.82 -4.92
C HIS A 197 3.37 18.87 -4.12
N VAL A 198 3.73 18.49 -2.89
CA VAL A 198 2.88 17.67 -2.01
C VAL A 198 1.56 18.37 -1.70
N ALA A 199 1.57 19.68 -1.46
CA ALA A 199 0.34 20.46 -1.27
C ALA A 199 -0.53 20.47 -2.54
N THR A 200 0.08 20.63 -3.71
CA THR A 200 -0.62 20.55 -5.01
C THR A 200 -1.24 19.17 -5.23
N LEU A 201 -0.50 18.08 -5.01
CA LEU A 201 -1.02 16.71 -5.15
C LEU A 201 -2.23 16.48 -4.24
N ARG A 202 -2.19 16.95 -2.97
CA ARG A 202 -3.34 16.85 -2.05
C ARG A 202 -4.57 17.63 -2.53
N SER A 203 -4.35 18.83 -3.08
CA SER A 203 -5.41 19.62 -3.70
C SER A 203 -6.01 18.91 -4.91
N LEU A 204 -5.17 18.35 -5.78
CA LEU A 204 -5.60 17.59 -6.95
C LEU A 204 -6.36 16.32 -6.56
N SER A 205 -5.84 15.52 -5.63
CA SER A 205 -6.54 14.35 -5.09
C SER A 205 -7.97 14.69 -4.62
N THR A 206 -8.13 15.83 -3.93
CA THR A 206 -9.46 16.31 -3.51
C THR A 206 -10.35 16.66 -4.70
N ALA A 207 -9.81 17.31 -5.74
CA ALA A 207 -10.56 17.64 -6.95
C ALA A 207 -10.98 16.39 -7.73
N TYR A 208 -10.08 15.43 -7.91
CA TYR A 208 -10.38 14.14 -8.54
C TYR A 208 -11.43 13.35 -7.76
N ALA A 209 -11.36 13.35 -6.42
CA ALA A 209 -12.35 12.68 -5.57
C ALA A 209 -13.76 13.28 -5.74
N GLN A 210 -13.86 14.59 -5.95
CA GLN A 210 -15.15 15.24 -6.23
C GLN A 210 -15.75 14.78 -7.56
N VAL A 211 -14.93 14.71 -8.62
CA VAL A 211 -15.35 14.18 -9.93
C VAL A 211 -15.68 12.68 -9.84
N GLY A 212 -14.93 11.94 -9.03
CA GLY A 212 -15.19 10.52 -8.75
C GLY A 212 -16.52 10.29 -8.05
N ALA A 213 -16.87 11.12 -7.06
CA ALA A 213 -18.15 11.06 -6.36
C ALA A 213 -19.35 11.37 -7.29
N ALA A 214 -19.12 12.04 -8.42
CA ALA A 214 -20.11 12.26 -9.46
C ALA A 214 -20.26 11.07 -10.44
N GLY A 215 -19.53 9.97 -10.22
CA GLY A 215 -19.66 8.72 -10.97
C GLY A 215 -18.49 8.39 -11.92
N ASN A 216 -17.43 9.20 -11.95
CA ASN A 216 -16.25 8.92 -12.79
C ASN A 216 -15.25 8.01 -12.05
N ALA A 217 -15.28 6.71 -12.35
CA ALA A 217 -14.40 5.72 -11.71
C ALA A 217 -12.91 6.00 -11.92
N VAL A 218 -12.52 6.53 -13.09
CA VAL A 218 -11.13 6.88 -13.37
C VAL A 218 -10.66 8.02 -12.46
N ALA A 219 -11.48 9.06 -12.29
CA ALA A 219 -11.18 10.14 -11.37
C ALA A 219 -11.10 9.66 -9.92
N ALA A 220 -11.98 8.76 -9.49
CA ALA A 220 -11.92 8.17 -8.15
C ALA A 220 -10.61 7.41 -7.91
N GLN A 221 -10.18 6.61 -8.88
CA GLN A 221 -8.92 5.88 -8.79
C GLN A 221 -7.70 6.83 -8.80
N THR A 222 -7.67 7.81 -9.69
CA THR A 222 -6.61 8.83 -9.73
C THR A 222 -6.52 9.61 -8.42
N ALA A 223 -7.66 9.89 -7.76
CA ALA A 223 -7.65 10.55 -6.45
C ALA A 223 -6.88 9.76 -5.40
N THR A 224 -7.07 8.44 -5.36
CA THR A 224 -6.39 7.51 -4.46
C THR A 224 -4.90 7.41 -4.77
N GLU A 225 -4.54 7.23 -6.04
CA GLU A 225 -3.14 7.13 -6.49
C GLU A 225 -2.35 8.41 -6.16
N VAL A 226 -2.93 9.58 -6.45
CA VAL A 226 -2.30 10.89 -6.18
C VAL A 226 -2.15 11.14 -4.67
N ALA A 227 -3.12 10.71 -3.85
CA ALA A 227 -2.99 10.76 -2.40
C ALA A 227 -1.84 9.88 -1.90
N GLY A 228 -1.71 8.67 -2.44
CA GLY A 228 -0.63 7.73 -2.15
C GLY A 228 0.75 8.31 -2.48
N ILE A 229 0.90 8.92 -3.65
CA ILE A 229 2.14 9.60 -4.05
C ILE A 229 2.52 10.69 -3.03
N ALA A 230 1.57 11.54 -2.62
CA ALA A 230 1.84 12.59 -1.64
C ALA A 230 2.31 12.03 -0.29
N VAL A 231 1.75 10.90 0.17
CA VAL A 231 2.18 10.22 1.40
C VAL A 231 3.58 9.62 1.24
N ASN A 232 3.84 8.92 0.13
CA ASN A 232 5.13 8.27 -0.11
C ASN A 232 6.27 9.27 -0.26
N VAL A 233 6.03 10.45 -0.85
CA VAL A 233 7.01 11.54 -0.88
C VAL A 233 7.38 11.99 0.53
N GLU A 234 6.40 12.21 1.40
CA GLU A 234 6.67 12.61 2.79
C GLU A 234 7.45 11.55 3.55
N GLU A 235 7.10 10.28 3.34
CA GLU A 235 7.76 9.14 3.97
C GLU A 235 9.22 8.99 3.50
N LEU A 236 9.47 9.12 2.20
CA LEU A 236 10.81 9.08 1.63
C LEU A 236 11.70 10.15 2.29
N PHE A 237 11.23 11.40 2.37
CA PHE A 237 12.01 12.48 2.99
C PHE A 237 12.16 12.32 4.51
N ALA A 238 11.17 11.76 5.20
CA ALA A 238 11.28 11.44 6.62
C ALA A 238 12.35 10.36 6.87
N ARG A 239 12.45 9.35 6.01
CA ARG A 239 13.46 8.29 6.11
C ARG A 239 14.84 8.77 5.71
N LEU A 240 14.93 9.59 4.65
CA LEU A 240 16.18 10.25 4.27
C LEU A 240 16.72 11.13 5.40
N ASP A 241 15.86 11.82 6.15
CA ASP A 241 16.27 12.62 7.32
C ASP A 241 16.86 11.77 8.45
N GLN A 242 16.32 10.57 8.66
CA GLN A 242 16.69 9.69 9.78
C GLN A 242 17.88 8.79 9.46
N ARG A 243 17.99 8.33 8.21
CA ARG A 243 18.85 7.21 7.82
C ARG A 243 19.90 7.60 6.78
N SER A 244 19.74 8.75 6.14
CA SER A 244 20.65 9.24 5.12
C SER A 244 21.28 10.57 5.53
N GLY A 245 22.47 10.85 4.98
CA GLY A 245 23.12 12.15 5.16
C GLY A 245 22.41 13.27 4.40
N ALA A 246 22.68 14.53 4.79
CA ALA A 246 22.11 15.72 4.15
C ALA A 246 22.32 15.77 2.62
N ASP A 247 23.40 15.18 2.11
CA ASP A 247 23.73 15.13 0.68
C ASP A 247 22.74 14.28 -0.13
N GLN A 248 22.35 13.10 0.36
CA GLN A 248 21.37 12.24 -0.31
C GLN A 248 19.98 12.87 -0.31
N ARG A 249 19.64 13.55 0.80
CA ARG A 249 18.40 14.31 0.92
C ARG A 249 18.35 15.50 -0.04
N GLY A 250 19.48 16.19 -0.25
CA GLY A 250 19.60 17.25 -1.24
C GLY A 250 19.45 16.76 -2.67
N LEU A 251 20.10 15.63 -3.00
CA LEU A 251 19.97 15.00 -4.32
C LEU A 251 18.53 14.58 -4.61
N ALA A 252 17.88 13.89 -3.66
CA ALA A 252 16.48 13.49 -3.75
C ALA A 252 15.55 14.68 -4.00
N ALA A 253 15.82 15.83 -3.36
CA ALA A 253 15.03 17.04 -3.55
C ALA A 253 15.11 17.59 -4.97
N ILE A 254 16.30 17.56 -5.58
CA ILE A 254 16.50 18.08 -6.93
C ILE A 254 15.81 17.18 -7.96
N GLU A 255 16.01 15.87 -7.84
CA GLU A 255 15.50 14.93 -8.82
C GLU A 255 13.98 14.79 -8.74
N LEU A 256 13.46 14.69 -7.51
CA LEU A 256 12.03 14.55 -7.32
C LEU A 256 11.26 15.84 -7.62
N ASP A 257 11.88 17.02 -7.50
CA ASP A 257 11.25 18.28 -7.92
C ASP A 257 10.89 18.27 -9.41
N ALA A 258 11.81 17.83 -10.28
CA ALA A 258 11.55 17.76 -11.71
C ALA A 258 10.44 16.75 -12.04
N THR A 259 10.47 15.57 -11.41
CA THR A 259 9.45 14.53 -11.57
C THR A 259 8.08 15.00 -11.11
N LEU A 260 7.99 15.55 -9.91
CA LEU A 260 6.73 16.01 -9.34
C LEU A 260 6.16 17.19 -10.10
N ARG A 261 7.00 18.08 -10.64
CA ARG A 261 6.54 19.18 -11.50
C ARG A 261 5.81 18.66 -12.74
N LYS A 262 6.43 17.74 -13.48
CA LYS A 262 5.82 17.10 -14.66
C LYS A 262 4.54 16.36 -14.30
N LEU A 263 4.56 15.58 -13.22
CA LEU A 263 3.39 14.85 -12.74
C LEU A 263 2.24 15.80 -12.38
N THR A 264 2.51 16.88 -11.63
CA THR A 264 1.47 17.83 -11.25
C THR A 264 0.88 18.58 -12.44
N ALA A 265 1.67 18.84 -13.49
CA ALA A 265 1.17 19.45 -14.73
C ALA A 265 0.26 18.47 -15.51
N ALA A 266 0.67 17.20 -15.61
CA ALA A 266 -0.15 16.18 -16.26
C ALA A 266 -1.46 15.87 -15.48
N LEU A 267 -1.43 16.00 -14.16
CA LEU A 267 -2.62 15.82 -13.32
C LEU A 267 -3.46 17.09 -13.19
N ASP A 268 -3.06 18.20 -13.79
CA ASP A 268 -3.66 19.49 -13.49
C ASP A 268 -5.13 19.59 -13.93
N ARG A 269 -5.82 20.59 -13.38
CA ARG A 269 -7.22 20.89 -13.67
C ARG A 269 -7.46 21.16 -15.14
N ASP A 270 -6.49 21.76 -15.81
CA ASP A 270 -6.57 22.19 -17.20
C ASP A 270 -6.13 21.09 -18.19
N TYR A 271 -5.71 19.91 -17.69
CA TYR A 271 -5.33 18.77 -18.54
C TYR A 271 -6.12 17.50 -18.21
N LEU A 272 -5.61 16.59 -17.36
CA LEU A 272 -6.29 15.31 -17.12
C LEU A 272 -7.68 15.50 -16.51
N LEU A 273 -7.85 16.44 -15.58
CA LEU A 273 -9.17 16.68 -14.99
C LEU A 273 -10.16 17.24 -16.02
N ASP A 274 -9.70 18.10 -16.93
CA ASP A 274 -10.53 18.60 -18.03
C ASP A 274 -10.89 17.48 -19.02
N ILE A 275 -9.93 16.62 -19.38
CA ILE A 275 -10.20 15.44 -20.22
C ILE A 275 -11.27 14.54 -19.58
N LEU A 276 -11.21 14.32 -18.26
CA LEU A 276 -12.17 13.48 -17.55
C LEU A 276 -13.57 14.12 -17.40
N THR A 277 -13.67 15.44 -17.48
CA THR A 277 -14.94 16.17 -17.31
C THR A 277 -15.56 16.58 -18.64
N HIS A 278 -14.74 16.81 -19.66
CA HIS A 278 -15.13 17.26 -20.99
C HIS A 278 -14.42 16.45 -22.11
N PRO A 279 -14.53 15.11 -22.15
CA PRO A 279 -13.76 14.28 -23.08
C PRO A 279 -13.99 14.63 -24.56
N GLN A 280 -15.16 15.17 -24.91
CA GLN A 280 -15.50 15.60 -26.27
C GLN A 280 -14.71 16.80 -26.79
N LEU A 281 -13.99 17.53 -25.92
CA LEU A 281 -13.17 18.68 -26.29
C LEU A 281 -11.72 18.29 -26.63
N TRP A 282 -11.38 17.01 -26.48
CA TRP A 282 -10.03 16.50 -26.62
C TRP A 282 -9.95 15.46 -27.73
N ASP A 283 -8.86 15.51 -28.49
CA ASP A 283 -8.52 14.42 -29.42
C ASP A 283 -7.93 13.25 -28.65
N ASP A 284 -8.39 12.03 -28.97
CA ASP A 284 -7.97 10.77 -28.37
C ASP A 284 -7.97 10.76 -26.82
N PRO A 285 -9.10 11.11 -26.16
CA PRO A 285 -9.15 11.32 -24.70
C PRO A 285 -8.78 10.05 -23.93
N ASP A 286 -9.20 8.87 -24.40
CA ASP A 286 -8.88 7.59 -23.76
C ASP A 286 -7.37 7.29 -23.79
N ASP A 287 -6.68 7.66 -24.87
CA ASP A 287 -5.25 7.46 -25.01
C ASP A 287 -4.46 8.36 -24.08
N ARG A 288 -4.87 9.64 -23.99
CA ARG A 288 -4.27 10.62 -23.08
C ARG A 288 -4.47 10.23 -21.62
N VAL A 289 -5.67 9.79 -21.25
CA VAL A 289 -5.96 9.29 -19.89
C VAL A 289 -5.04 8.11 -19.55
N ARG A 290 -4.89 7.16 -20.47
CA ARG A 290 -4.04 5.98 -20.25
C ARG A 290 -2.57 6.36 -20.09
N GLU A 291 -2.08 7.29 -20.89
CA GLU A 291 -0.71 7.79 -20.80
C GLU A 291 -0.42 8.42 -19.43
N VAL A 292 -1.27 9.34 -18.98
CA VAL A 292 -1.09 9.99 -17.67
C VAL A 292 -1.18 8.97 -16.55
N ARG A 293 -2.13 8.03 -16.60
CA ARG A 293 -2.23 6.97 -15.59
C ARG A 293 -1.01 6.07 -15.55
N THR A 294 -0.44 5.74 -16.71
CA THR A 294 0.80 4.95 -16.79
C THR A 294 1.95 5.69 -16.11
N ALA A 295 2.05 7.01 -16.32
CA ALA A 295 3.04 7.86 -15.64
C ALA A 295 2.81 7.94 -14.12
N VAL A 296 1.56 8.06 -13.66
CA VAL A 296 1.19 8.05 -12.24
C VAL A 296 1.62 6.73 -11.58
N THR A 297 1.29 5.59 -12.19
CA THR A 297 1.70 4.26 -11.70
C THR A 297 3.22 4.14 -11.63
N ALA A 298 3.94 4.52 -12.69
CA ALA A 298 5.39 4.45 -12.72
C ALA A 298 6.05 5.30 -11.61
N VAL A 299 5.57 6.53 -11.40
CA VAL A 299 6.08 7.39 -10.32
C VAL A 299 5.78 6.80 -8.94
N SER A 300 4.59 6.21 -8.75
CA SER A 300 4.22 5.55 -7.49
C SER A 300 5.13 4.36 -7.20
N GLU A 301 5.37 3.50 -8.19
CA GLU A 301 6.28 2.35 -8.07
C GLU A 301 7.71 2.79 -7.78
N GLU A 302 8.22 3.79 -8.50
CA GLU A 302 9.56 4.35 -8.29
C GLU A 302 9.72 4.89 -6.87
N LEU A 303 8.73 5.62 -6.34
CA LEU A 303 8.74 6.12 -4.97
C LEU A 303 8.82 4.99 -3.94
N VAL A 304 8.06 3.92 -4.12
CA VAL A 304 8.11 2.75 -3.24
C VAL A 304 9.48 2.07 -3.31
N GLN A 305 10.05 1.92 -4.51
CA GLN A 305 11.40 1.37 -4.68
C GLN A 305 12.46 2.25 -4.01
N ASN A 306 12.37 3.58 -4.16
CA ASN A 306 13.27 4.52 -3.50
C ASN A 306 13.20 4.42 -1.98
N ILE A 307 12.00 4.28 -1.41
CA ILE A 307 11.80 4.04 0.03
C ILE A 307 12.46 2.72 0.46
N LYS A 308 12.28 1.64 -0.30
CA LYS A 308 12.91 0.34 -0.05
C LYS A 308 14.44 0.42 -0.09
N GLN A 309 15.01 1.16 -1.05
CA GLN A 309 16.46 1.36 -1.14
C GLN A 309 17.02 2.09 0.09
N VAL A 310 16.35 3.17 0.54
CA VAL A 310 16.73 3.89 1.76
C VAL A 310 16.63 2.99 2.99
N ASN A 311 15.61 2.12 3.05
CA ASN A 311 15.45 1.15 4.14
C ASN A 311 16.64 0.17 4.19
N ALA A 312 17.02 -0.37 3.03
CA ALA A 312 18.11 -1.34 2.87
C ALA A 312 19.53 -0.76 3.07
N ARG A 313 19.69 0.52 3.41
CA ARG A 313 20.98 1.26 3.49
C ARG A 313 21.83 1.17 2.21
N ARG A 314 21.24 0.78 1.08
CA ARG A 314 21.89 0.90 -0.21
C ARG A 314 21.82 2.38 -0.59
N GLY A 315 22.90 2.92 -1.13
CA GLY A 315 22.85 4.28 -1.67
C GLY A 315 21.68 4.38 -2.65
N LEU A 316 20.88 5.45 -2.55
CA LEU A 316 19.80 5.71 -3.48
C LEU A 316 20.37 5.76 -4.89
N HIS A 317 20.04 4.76 -5.70
CA HIS A 317 20.26 4.79 -7.13
C HIS A 317 18.98 5.30 -7.75
N PHE A 318 18.92 6.63 -7.92
CA PHE A 318 17.91 7.22 -8.79
C PHE A 318 18.22 6.81 -10.23
N GLN A 319 17.75 5.63 -10.58
CA GLN A 319 18.02 5.02 -11.85
C GLN A 319 16.98 5.55 -12.84
N VAL A 320 17.43 6.50 -13.66
CA VAL A 320 16.92 6.83 -15.00
C VAL A 320 15.69 7.74 -15.06
N SER A 321 15.99 8.97 -15.45
CA SER A 321 15.14 10.02 -16.00
C SER A 321 13.88 9.50 -16.72
N LEU A 322 12.72 10.01 -16.31
CA LEU A 322 11.41 9.98 -17.00
C LEU A 322 11.43 10.51 -18.46
N ASP A 323 12.59 10.79 -19.04
CA ASP A 323 12.76 11.26 -20.41
C ASP A 323 12.36 10.18 -21.45
N GLY A 324 12.37 8.91 -21.06
CA GLY A 324 11.93 7.79 -21.91
C GLY A 324 10.43 7.44 -21.85
N LEU A 325 9.69 7.90 -20.83
CA LEU A 325 8.28 7.52 -20.62
C LEU A 325 7.28 8.61 -21.03
N ILE A 326 7.75 9.86 -21.13
CA ILE A 326 6.99 10.99 -21.71
C ILE A 326 7.52 11.30 -23.15
N GLY A 327 8.50 10.53 -23.60
CA GLY A 327 9.27 10.75 -24.83
C GLY A 327 8.89 9.83 -25.98
N LYS A 328 7.61 9.75 -26.34
CA LYS A 328 7.21 9.37 -27.71
C LYS A 328 6.07 10.26 -28.22
N ARG A 329 6.39 11.53 -28.44
CA ARG A 329 6.06 12.25 -29.68
C ARG A 329 6.76 13.60 -29.70
N ALA A 330 7.30 13.95 -30.87
CA ALA A 330 7.83 15.28 -31.19
C ALA A 330 6.83 16.43 -30.96
N GLU A 331 5.55 16.09 -30.73
CA GLU A 331 4.49 17.01 -30.37
C GLU A 331 4.77 17.69 -29.03
N LEU A 332 5.20 17.02 -27.94
CA LEU A 332 5.39 17.69 -26.64
C LEU A 332 6.46 18.81 -26.62
N GLN A 333 7.46 18.76 -27.51
CA GLN A 333 8.40 19.87 -27.70
C GLN A 333 7.81 21.03 -28.53
N GLU A 334 6.81 20.78 -29.37
CA GLU A 334 5.97 21.83 -29.96
C GLU A 334 4.98 22.41 -28.93
N TRP A 335 4.52 21.60 -27.96
CA TRP A 335 3.66 22.08 -26.86
C TRP A 335 4.39 23.05 -25.92
N GLU A 336 5.63 22.76 -25.50
CA GLU A 336 6.46 23.69 -24.70
C GLU A 336 6.75 24.99 -25.49
N ARG A 337 7.06 24.86 -26.79
CA ARG A 337 7.38 26.00 -27.66
C ARG A 337 6.16 26.89 -27.95
N ALA A 338 4.98 26.32 -28.10
CA ALA A 338 3.73 27.07 -28.29
C ALA A 338 3.29 27.81 -27.02
N PHE A 339 3.60 27.27 -25.84
CA PHE A 339 3.29 27.90 -24.55
C PHE A 339 4.23 29.06 -24.22
N GLU A 340 5.54 28.93 -24.48
CA GLU A 340 6.50 30.04 -24.33
C GLU A 340 6.18 31.20 -25.29
N GLN A 341 5.75 30.91 -26.52
CA GLN A 341 5.39 31.93 -27.51
C GLN A 341 4.12 32.72 -27.12
N ALA A 342 3.12 32.03 -26.54
CA ALA A 342 1.91 32.67 -26.03
C ALA A 342 2.14 33.50 -24.74
N ALA A 343 3.16 33.16 -23.96
CA ALA A 343 3.54 33.91 -22.75
C ALA A 343 4.30 35.20 -23.07
N ASP A 344 5.11 35.21 -24.13
CA ASP A 344 5.90 36.38 -24.56
C ASP A 344 5.06 37.41 -25.34
N GLU A 345 4.02 36.99 -26.06
CA GLU A 345 3.07 37.89 -26.75
C GLU A 345 2.14 38.66 -25.78
N GLY A 346 2.17 38.32 -24.49
CA GLY A 346 1.43 39.01 -23.43
C GLY A 346 2.14 40.24 -22.85
N HIS A 347 3.35 40.58 -23.29
CA HIS A 347 4.02 41.81 -22.86
C HIS A 347 3.56 43.01 -23.72
N PRO A 348 2.81 43.98 -23.19
CA PRO A 348 2.53 45.20 -23.94
C PRO A 348 3.86 45.94 -24.18
N PRO A 349 4.07 46.54 -25.37
CA PRO A 349 5.30 47.26 -25.64
C PRO A 349 5.48 48.41 -24.63
N PRO A 350 6.72 48.69 -24.18
CA PRO A 350 6.97 49.82 -23.30
C PRO A 350 6.55 51.12 -24.00
N ALA A 351 5.83 51.96 -23.23
CA ALA A 351 5.37 53.28 -23.65
C ALA A 351 6.53 54.24 -23.96
#